data_AF-A0A4Q3RVU4-F1
#
_entry.id   AF-A0A4Q3RVU4-F1
#
_cell.length_a   1.000
_cell.length_b   1.000
_cell.length_c   1.000
_cell.angle_alpha   90.00
_cell.angle_beta   90.00
_cell.angle_gamma   90.00
#
_symmetry.space_group_name_H-M   'P 1'
#
loop_
_entity.id
_entity.type
_entity.pdbx_description
1 polymer ?
#
loop_
_entity_poly.entity_id
_entity_poly.type
_entity_poly.pdbx_seq_one_letter_code
_entity_poly.pdbx_strand_id
1 'polypeptide(L)' 'QYNDAYALSDKLLEKASVFLTPGGIFGSNGNHYLRVSLCASEQKIEEAIQRISNRFK' A
#
# COMPACT_ATOMS: atom_id res chain seq x y z
N GLN A 1 -8.90 3.99 11.61
CA GLN A 1 -7.62 4.65 11.26
C GLN A 1 -6.49 3.72 11.63
N TYR A 2 -5.38 3.74 10.87
CA TYR A 2 -4.18 2.94 11.15
C TYR A 2 -3.16 3.80 11.90
N ASN A 3 -2.34 3.17 12.76
CA ASN A 3 -1.36 3.88 13.59
C ASN A 3 -0.25 4.54 12.76
N ASP A 4 0.21 3.86 11.70
CA ASP A 4 1.24 4.34 10.78
C ASP A 4 1.10 3.64 9.41
N ALA A 5 1.97 4.02 8.48
CA ALA A 5 2.05 3.45 7.15
C ALA A 5 2.53 1.98 7.15
N TYR A 6 3.22 1.52 8.20
CA TYR A 6 3.60 0.11 8.34
C TYR A 6 2.35 -0.74 8.56
N ALA A 7 1.52 -0.36 9.52
CA ALA A 7 0.27 -1.05 9.83
C ALA A 7 -0.68 -1.07 8.62
N LEU A 8 -0.73 0.03 7.84
CA LEU A 8 -1.51 0.05 6.60
C LEU A 8 -0.90 -0.84 5.50
N SER A 9 0.43 -0.80 5.31
CA SER A 9 1.12 -1.64 4.33
C SER A 9 0.89 -3.13 4.59
N ASP A 10 1.02 -3.56 5.85
CA ASP A 10 0.76 -4.94 6.26
C ASP A 10 -0.68 -5.36 5.97
N LYS A 11 -1.64 -4.48 6.24
CA LYS A 11 -3.06 -4.76 5.98
C LYS A 11 -3.38 -4.85 4.49
N LEU A 12 -2.76 -4.02 3.65
CA LEU A 12 -2.90 -4.10 2.20
C LEU A 12 -2.35 -5.42 1.66
N LEU A 13 -1.20 -5.88 2.18
CA LEU A 13 -0.64 -7.17 1.81
C LEU A 13 -1.54 -8.33 2.24
N GLU A 14 -1.99 -8.32 3.50
CA GLU A 14 -2.83 -9.38 4.08
C GLU A 14 -4.19 -9.49 3.38
N LYS A 15 -4.90 -8.37 3.21
CA LYS A 15 -6.30 -8.38 2.73
C LYS A 15 -6.45 -8.29 1.22
N ALA A 16 -5.56 -7.56 0.55
CA ALA A 16 -5.65 -7.31 -0.88
C ALA A 16 -4.50 -7.95 -1.68
N SER A 17 -3.54 -8.61 -1.03
CA SER A 17 -2.36 -9.15 -1.70
C SER A 17 -1.65 -8.08 -2.54
N VAL A 18 -1.57 -6.86 -2.01
CA VAL A 18 -0.87 -5.71 -2.61
C VAL A 18 0.21 -5.25 -1.64
N PHE A 19 1.47 -5.31 -2.08
CA PHE A 19 2.60 -4.82 -1.31
C PHE A 19 2.93 -3.37 -1.70
N LEU A 20 2.96 -2.47 -0.71
CA LEU A 20 3.42 -1.09 -0.88
C LEU A 20 4.50 -0.76 0.15
N THR A 21 5.44 0.11 -0.20
CA THR A 21 6.53 0.45 0.71
C THR A 21 6.07 1.48 1.76
N PRO A 22 6.15 1.19 3.07
CA PRO A 22 5.86 2.17 4.11
C PRO A 22 6.91 3.29 4.12
N GLY A 23 6.46 4.54 4.14
CA GLY A 23 7.32 5.72 4.02
C GLY A 23 8.27 5.91 5.21
N GLY A 24 7.94 5.34 6.37
CA GLY A 24 8.78 5.40 7.57
C GLY A 24 10.19 4.85 7.37
N ILE A 25 10.42 3.97 6.38
CA ILE A 25 11.77 3.47 6.07
C ILE A 25 12.69 4.56 5.51
N PHE A 26 12.13 5.69 5.07
CA PHE A 26 12.85 6.86 4.54
C PHE A 26 13.00 7.99 5.57
N GLY A 27 12.60 7.75 6.83
CA GLY A 27 12.67 8.73 7.92
C GLY A 27 11.32 8.99 8.58
N SER A 28 11.34 9.56 9.78
CA SER A 28 10.14 9.76 10.62
C SER A 28 9.05 10.60 9.96
N ASN A 29 9.43 11.55 9.10
CA ASN A 29 8.47 12.36 8.34
C ASN A 29 7.66 11.53 7.32
N GLY A 30 8.11 10.32 6.99
CA GLY A 30 7.42 9.38 6.11
C GLY A 30 6.45 8.43 6.84
N ASN A 31 6.35 8.47 8.18
CA ASN A 31 5.60 7.49 8.97
C ASN A 31 4.10 7.37 8.60
N HIS A 32 3.52 8.40 7.99
CA HIS A 32 2.11 8.41 7.56
C HIS A 32 1.92 8.39 6.04
N TYR A 33 2.97 8.08 5.28
CA TYR A 33 2.94 8.03 3.82
C TYR A 33 3.27 6.63 3.30
N LEU A 34 2.69 6.27 2.16
CA LEU A 34 3.04 5.08 1.40
C LEU A 34 3.71 5.50 0.09
N ARG A 35 4.68 4.70 -0.36
CA ARG A 35 5.29 4.86 -1.68
C ARG A 35 4.79 3.77 -2.63
N VAL A 36 4.23 4.20 -3.75
CA VAL A 36 3.79 3.33 -4.84
C VAL A 36 4.89 3.26 -5.90
N SER A 37 5.20 2.04 -6.38
CA SER A 37 6.10 1.84 -7.51
C SER A 37 5.30 1.78 -8.80
N LEU A 38 5.71 2.56 -9.81
CA LEU A 38 5.15 2.50 -11.16
C LEU A 38 5.91 1.52 -12.06
N CYS A 39 6.84 0.74 -11.51
CA CYS A 39 7.59 -0.30 -12.23
C CYS A 39 6.77 -1.59 -12.37
N ALA A 40 5.55 -1.48 -12.89
CA ALA A 40 4.66 -2.59 -13.20
C ALA A 40 3.84 -2.25 -14.45
N SER A 41 3.25 -3.24 -15.11
CA SER A 41 2.33 -2.98 -16.20
C SER A 41 1.07 -2.28 -15.70
N GLU A 42 0.44 -1.48 -16.56
CA GLU A 42 -0.84 -0.82 -16.26
C GLU A 42 -1.89 -1.84 -15.78
N GLN A 43 -1.97 -3.00 -16.44
CA GLN A 43 -2.85 -4.10 -16.04
C GLN A 43 -2.62 -4.55 -14.58
N LYS A 44 -1.36 -4.65 -14.12
CA LYS A 44 -1.07 -5.01 -12.72
C LYS A 44 -1.45 -3.90 -11.75
N ILE A 45 -1.28 -2.65 -12.14
CA ILE A 45 -1.68 -1.50 -11.33
C ILE A 45 -3.21 -1.47 -11.20
N GLU A 46 -3.94 -1.66 -12.29
CA GLU A 46 -5.40 -1.79 -12.29
C GLU A 46 -5.88 -2.95 -11.41
N GLU A 47 -5.24 -4.11 -11.51
CA GLU A 47 -5.54 -5.26 -10.64
C GLU A 47 -5.36 -4.91 -9.15
N ALA A 48 -4.27 -4.23 -8.79
CA ALA A 48 -4.02 -3.79 -7.43
C ALA A 48 -5.11 -2.81 -6.95
N ILE A 49 -5.50 -1.85 -7.79
CA ILE A 49 -6.60 -0.91 -7.49
C ILE A 49 -7.91 -1.66 -7.23
N GLN A 50 -8.25 -2.63 -8.09
CA GLN A 50 -9.45 -3.45 -7.94
C GLN A 50 -9.44 -4.29 -6.66
N ARG A 51 -8.30 -4.93 -6.34
CA ARG A 51 -8.14 -5.72 -5.11
C ARG A 51 -8.34 -4.87 -3.87
N ILE A 52 -7.76 -3.67 -3.82
CA ILE A 52 -7.93 -2.74 -2.70
C ILE A 52 -9.40 -2.31 -2.60
N SER A 53 -9.98 -1.84 -3.71
CA SER A 53 -11.35 -1.31 -3.73
C SER A 53 -12.40 -2.34 -3.31
N ASN A 54 -12.17 -3.62 -3.64
CA ASN A 54 -13.10 -4.71 -3.30
C ASN A 54 -12.94 -5.22 -1.85
N ARG A 55 -11.77 -5.04 -1.22
CA ARG A 55 -11.46 -5.59 0.11
C ARG A 55 -11.53 -4.56 1.24
N PHE A 56 -11.54 -3.27 0.91
CA PHE A 56 -11.55 -2.15 1.87
C PHE A 56 -12.77 -1.22 1.73
N LYS A 57 -13.92 -1.78 1.33
CA LYS A 57 -15.20 -1.08 1.38
C LYS A 57 -15.63 -0.75 2.81
#